data_AF-A0A9P4GLD4-F1
#
_entry.id   AF-A0A9P4GLD4-F1
#
_cell.length_a   1.000
_cell.length_b   1.000
_cell.length_c   1.000
_cell.angle_alpha   90.00
_cell.angle_beta   90.00
_cell.angle_gamma   90.00
#
_symmetry.space_group_name_H-M   'P 1'
#
loop_
_entity.id
_entity.type
_entity.pdbx_description
1 polymer ?
#
loop_
_entity_poly.entity_id
_entity_poly.type
_entity_poly.pdbx_seq_one_letter_code
_entity_poly.pdbx_strand_id
1 'polypeptide(L)'
;MPRATASVNGIVVAETDSYEVVDGNIYFPPHTITKSHFTPTSTQTHCPYKGNANYYSVTTNKMEIRDAAWYYADPLPSMNKIRGYVAFYKGVADVRTS
;
A
#
# COMPACT_ATOMS: atom_id res chain seq x y z
N MET A 1 20.38 1.78 6.51
CA MET A 1 19.60 1.43 5.29
C MET A 1 18.35 2.28 5.31
N PRO A 2 17.87 2.78 4.16
CA PRO A 2 16.69 3.62 4.16
C PRO A 2 15.48 2.81 4.63
N ARG A 3 14.75 3.34 5.62
CA ARG A 3 13.55 2.70 6.19
C ARG A 3 12.32 3.47 5.74
N ALA A 4 11.26 2.74 5.37
CA ALA A 4 9.95 3.31 5.11
C ALA A 4 8.94 2.88 6.18
N THR A 5 8.11 3.81 6.62
CA THR A 5 7.02 3.56 7.58
C THR A 5 5.74 4.21 7.07
N ALA A 6 4.63 3.47 7.11
CA ALA A 6 3.29 3.99 6.85
C ALA A 6 2.45 3.91 8.12
N SER A 7 1.86 5.04 8.51
CA SER A 7 0.97 5.13 9.67
C SER A 7 -0.40 5.67 9.27
N VAL A 8 -1.45 5.11 9.85
CA VAL A 8 -2.84 5.58 9.70
C VAL A 8 -3.38 5.90 11.09
N ASN A 9 -3.91 7.11 11.30
CA ASN A 9 -4.38 7.59 12.61
C ASN A 9 -3.35 7.39 13.75
N GLY A 10 -2.06 7.56 13.45
CA GLY A 10 -0.96 7.38 14.41
C GLY A 10 -0.56 5.93 14.70
N ILE A 11 -1.19 4.94 14.06
CA ILE A 11 -0.84 3.52 14.18
C ILE A 11 -0.01 3.10 12.97
N VAL A 12 1.17 2.52 13.22
CA VAL A 12 2.02 1.95 12.17
C VAL A 12 1.34 0.71 11.59
N VAL A 13 1.05 0.76 10.28
CA VAL A 13 0.39 -0.33 9.55
C VAL A 13 1.33 -1.04 8.56
N ALA A 14 2.47 -0.43 8.25
CA ALA A 14 3.54 -1.06 7.47
C ALA A 14 4.91 -0.45 7.82
N GLU A 15 5.96 -1.28 7.87
CA GLU A 15 7.34 -0.83 8.09
C GLU A 15 8.31 -1.77 7.38
N THR A 16 9.26 -1.22 6.62
CA THR A 16 10.23 -2.02 5.85
C THR A 16 11.55 -1.29 5.64
N ASP A 17 12.64 -2.05 5.57
CA ASP A 17 13.96 -1.58 5.14
C ASP A 17 14.20 -1.80 3.63
N SER A 18 13.22 -2.36 2.91
CA SER A 18 13.24 -2.59 1.47
C SER A 18 11.89 -2.26 0.84
N TYR A 19 11.87 -1.31 -0.08
CA TYR A 19 10.66 -0.84 -0.75
C TYR A 19 10.95 -0.38 -2.17
N GLU A 20 9.91 -0.32 -2.99
CA GLU A 20 9.97 0.25 -4.33
C GLU A 20 9.37 1.65 -4.35
N VAL A 21 9.92 2.55 -5.17
CA VAL A 21 9.33 3.85 -5.42
C VAL A 21 8.88 3.92 -6.88
N VAL A 22 7.60 4.18 -7.10
CA VAL A 22 7.00 4.31 -8.45
C VAL A 22 6.01 5.47 -8.43
N ASP A 23 6.19 6.42 -9.36
CA ASP A 23 5.38 7.64 -9.49
C ASP A 23 5.24 8.44 -8.18
N GLY A 24 6.32 8.49 -7.39
CA GLY A 24 6.36 9.18 -6.11
C GLY A 24 5.56 8.49 -4.98
N ASN A 25 5.14 7.24 -5.17
CA ASN A 25 4.53 6.40 -4.14
C ASN A 25 5.51 5.33 -3.67
N ILE A 26 5.46 5.05 -2.37
CA ILE A 26 6.22 3.97 -1.75
C ILE A 26 5.37 2.70 -1.74
N TYR A 27 5.96 1.64 -2.25
CA TYR A 27 5.39 0.31 -2.32
C TYR A 27 6.05 -0.59 -1.29
N PHE A 28 5.26 -1.00 -0.31
CA PHE A 28 5.67 -1.87 0.79
C PHE A 28 5.48 -3.34 0.38
N PRO A 29 6.47 -4.22 0.60
CA PRO A 29 6.30 -5.64 0.38
C PRO A 29 5.09 -6.20 1.16
N PRO A 30 4.37 -7.21 0.63
CA PRO A 30 3.16 -7.74 1.26
C PRO A 30 3.41 -8.42 2.62
N HIS A 31 4.65 -8.77 2.93
CA HIS A 31 5.04 -9.37 4.22
C HIS A 31 5.38 -8.33 5.29
N THR A 32 5.51 -7.05 4.91
CA THR A 32 5.85 -5.94 5.82
C THR A 32 4.65 -5.10 6.22
N ILE A 33 3.45 -5.48 5.76
CA ILE A 33 2.19 -4.90 6.21
C ILE A 33 1.63 -5.69 7.38
N THR A 34 1.02 -4.98 8.33
CA THR A 34 0.33 -5.60 9.47
C THR A 34 -1.08 -6.01 9.05
N LYS A 35 -1.21 -7.19 8.45
CA LYS A 35 -2.44 -7.68 7.77
C LYS A 35 -3.72 -7.59 8.60
N SER A 36 -3.65 -7.64 9.93
CA SER A 36 -4.82 -7.48 10.82
C SER A 36 -5.50 -6.12 10.68
N HIS A 37 -4.83 -5.11 10.11
CA HIS A 37 -5.41 -3.80 9.82
C HIS A 37 -6.06 -3.72 8.43
N PHE A 38 -5.89 -4.71 7.55
CA PHE A 38 -6.27 -4.62 6.14
C PHE A 38 -7.41 -5.58 5.79
N THR A 39 -8.45 -5.05 5.17
CA THR A 39 -9.57 -5.83 4.64
C THR A 39 -9.71 -5.58 3.14
N PRO A 40 -9.63 -6.61 2.27
CA PRO A 40 -9.77 -6.41 0.82
C PRO A 40 -11.17 -5.91 0.48
N THR A 41 -11.26 -5.01 -0.49
CA THR A 41 -12.54 -4.50 -0.99
C THR A 41 -12.82 -5.02 -2.40
N SER A 42 -14.06 -4.88 -2.85
CA SER A 42 -14.43 -5.16 -4.24
C SER A 42 -14.05 -4.04 -5.20
N THR A 43 -13.45 -2.94 -4.71
CA THR A 43 -13.03 -1.82 -5.53
C THR A 43 -11.85 -2.26 -6.40
N GLN A 44 -11.93 -1.96 -7.70
CA GLN A 44 -10.85 -2.21 -8.64
C GLN A 44 -10.78 -1.05 -9.64
N THR A 45 -9.57 -0.65 -10.01
CA THR A 45 -9.34 0.36 -11.06
C THR A 45 -8.30 -0.14 -12.05
N HIS A 46 -8.40 0.32 -13.29
CA HIS A 46 -7.48 -0.09 -14.35
C HIS A 46 -6.50 1.04 -14.68
N CYS A 47 -5.20 0.72 -14.68
CA CYS A 47 -4.13 1.61 -15.14
C CYS A 47 -3.49 1.02 -16.40
N PRO A 48 -3.46 1.73 -17.54
CA PRO A 48 -2.89 1.23 -18.80
C PRO A 48 -1.43 0.77 -18.70
N TYR A 49 -0.67 1.31 -17.75
CA TYR A 49 0.77 1.04 -17.59
C TYR A 49 1.09 0.03 -16.48
N LYS A 50 0.16 -0.19 -15.55
CA LYS A 50 0.41 -1.02 -14.36
C LYS A 50 -0.50 -2.24 -14.26
N GLY A 51 -1.65 -2.26 -14.93
CA GLY A 51 -2.66 -3.31 -14.82
C GLY A 51 -3.79 -2.95 -13.85
N ASN A 52 -4.37 -3.96 -13.22
CA ASN A 52 -5.53 -3.80 -12.33
C ASN A 52 -5.10 -3.55 -10.88
N ALA A 53 -5.44 -2.39 -10.34
CA ALA A 53 -5.24 -2.05 -8.94
C ALA A 53 -6.42 -2.58 -8.11
N ASN A 54 -6.10 -3.28 -7.04
CA ASN A 54 -7.04 -3.78 -6.04
C ASN A 54 -6.85 -2.97 -4.75
N TYR A 55 -7.86 -2.93 -3.90
CA TYR A 55 -7.89 -2.01 -2.77
C TYR A 55 -8.09 -2.72 -1.43
N TYR A 56 -7.57 -2.09 -0.38
CA TYR A 56 -7.79 -2.47 1.01
C TYR A 56 -8.45 -1.31 1.76
N SER A 57 -9.49 -1.61 2.52
CA SER A 57 -9.87 -0.80 3.68
C SER A 57 -8.83 -1.00 4.77
N VAL A 58 -8.49 0.08 5.48
CA VAL A 58 -7.56 0.02 6.62
C VAL A 58 -8.29 0.42 7.89
N THR A 59 -8.25 -0.44 8.90
CA THR A 59 -8.93 -0.23 10.19
C THR A 59 -7.92 0.00 11.30
N THR A 60 -8.00 1.18 11.92
CA THR A 60 -7.16 1.60 13.06
C THR A 60 -8.03 2.28 14.12
N ASN A 61 -7.79 2.02 15.41
CA ASN A 61 -8.50 2.67 16.53
C ASN A 61 -10.05 2.68 16.39
N LYS A 62 -10.63 1.59 15.87
CA LYS A 62 -12.08 1.43 15.58
C LYS A 62 -12.66 2.32 14.47
N MET A 63 -11.81 3.00 13.70
CA MET A 63 -12.20 3.72 12.49
C MET A 63 -11.67 2.96 11.26
N GLU A 64 -12.58 2.59 10.38
CA GLU A 64 -12.22 2.07 9.06
C GLU A 64 -12.10 3.23 8.07
N ILE A 65 -11.01 3.26 7.31
CA ILE A 65 -10.88 4.10 6.13
C ILE A 65 -10.97 3.22 4.90
N ARG A 66 -12.06 3.38 4.15
CA ARG A 66 -12.33 2.60 2.95
C ARG A 66 -11.33 2.93 1.84
N ASP A 67 -10.86 1.89 1.14
CA ASP A 67 -9.96 2.00 -0.02
C ASP A 67 -8.69 2.84 0.27
N ALA A 68 -8.21 2.79 1.51
CA ALA A 68 -7.07 3.54 2.02
C ALA A 68 -5.72 3.15 1.39
N ALA A 69 -5.61 1.90 0.96
CA ALA A 69 -4.41 1.35 0.33
C ALA A 69 -4.78 0.60 -0.95
N TRP A 70 -3.83 0.53 -1.89
CA TRP A 70 -3.98 -0.23 -3.13
C TRP A 70 -2.76 -1.10 -3.42
N TYR A 71 -2.96 -2.12 -4.25
CA TYR A 71 -1.92 -3.03 -4.69
C TYR A 71 -2.24 -3.62 -6.07
N TYR A 72 -1.21 -4.05 -6.78
CA TYR A 72 -1.36 -4.75 -8.05
C TYR A 72 -1.08 -6.24 -7.83
N ALA A 73 -2.13 -7.07 -7.80
CA ALA A 73 -1.99 -8.52 -7.67
C ALA A 73 -1.30 -9.15 -8.89
N ASP A 74 -1.68 -8.65 -10.07
CA ASP A 74 -1.10 -9.04 -11.35
C ASP A 74 -0.76 -7.79 -12.18
N PRO A 75 0.38 -7.13 -11.90
CA PRO A 75 0.81 -6.00 -12.68
C PRO A 75 1.31 -6.45 -14.06
N LEU A 76 1.34 -5.50 -15.01
CA LEU A 76 2.00 -5.73 -16.30
C LEU A 76 3.48 -6.10 -16.12
N PRO A 77 4.10 -6.83 -17.07
CA PRO A 77 5.49 -7.30 -16.95
C PRO A 77 6.51 -6.20 -16.62
N SER A 78 6.31 -4.99 -17.16
CA SER A 78 7.15 -3.81 -16.89
C SER A 78 7.10 -3.33 -15.42
N MET A 79 6.08 -3.74 -14.67
CA MET A 79 5.83 -3.36 -13.28
C MET A 79 5.84 -4.56 -12.33
N ASN A 80 6.45 -5.67 -12.73
CA ASN A 80 6.49 -6.89 -11.91
C ASN A 80 7.19 -6.70 -10.54
N LYS A 81 8.08 -5.71 -10.43
CA LYS A 81 8.78 -5.35 -9.19
C LYS A 81 7.86 -4.90 -8.05
N ILE A 82 6.63 -4.43 -8.35
CA ILE A 82 5.63 -4.03 -7.36
C ILE A 82 4.48 -5.05 -7.22
N ARG A 83 4.65 -6.28 -7.74
CA ARG A 83 3.63 -7.32 -7.66
C ARG A 83 3.28 -7.63 -6.20
N GLY A 84 2.02 -7.39 -5.84
CA GLY A 84 1.50 -7.58 -4.49
C GLY A 84 1.97 -6.54 -3.48
N TYR A 85 2.78 -5.56 -3.88
CA TYR A 85 3.24 -4.52 -2.97
C TYR A 85 2.11 -3.51 -2.75
N VAL A 86 2.05 -2.98 -1.54
CA VAL A 86 0.96 -2.12 -1.06
C VAL A 86 1.44 -0.69 -1.00
N ALA A 87 0.65 0.23 -1.55
CA ALA A 87 0.85 1.68 -1.45
C ALA A 87 -0.38 2.33 -0.81
N PHE A 88 -0.23 3.56 -0.30
CA PHE A 88 -1.24 4.26 0.47
C PHE A 88 -1.56 5.64 -0.12
N TYR A 89 -2.80 6.09 0.03
CA TYR A 89 -3.20 7.41 -0.47
C TYR A 89 -2.62 8.52 0.40
N LYS A 90 -2.08 9.56 -0.28
CA LYS A 90 -1.66 10.79 0.39
C LYS A 90 -2.87 11.41 1.08
N GLY A 91 -2.71 11.79 2.35
CA GLY A 91 -3.79 12.33 3.18
C GLY A 91 -4.60 11.27 3.94
N VAL A 92 -4.44 9.98 3.61
CA VAL A 92 -5.02 8.86 4.38
C VAL A 92 -3.97 8.25 5.29
N ALA A 93 -2.78 7.98 4.75
CA ALA A 93 -1.63 7.53 5.51
C ALA A 93 -0.52 8.58 5.49
N ASP A 94 0.19 8.66 6.61
CA ASP A 94 1.47 9.35 6.71
C ASP A 94 2.58 8.35 6.37
N VAL A 95 3.19 8.55 5.20
CA VAL A 95 4.25 7.70 4.67
C VAL A 95 5.56 8.47 4.71
N ARG A 96 6.55 7.94 5.43
CA ARG A 96 7.84 8.60 5.65
C ARG A 96 9.00 7.66 5.35
N THR A 97 10.10 8.23 4.90
CA THR A 97 11.40 7.55 4.74
C THR A 97 12.46 8.23 5.57
N SER A 98 13.35 7.44 6.17
CA SER A 98 14.53 7.90 6.92
C SER A 98 15.81 7.32 6.36
#